data_AF-A0AAV1GQJ7-F1
#
_entry.id   AF-A0AAV1GQJ7-F1
#
_cell.length_a   1.000
_cell.length_b   1.000
_cell.length_c   1.000
_cell.angle_alpha   90.00
_cell.angle_beta   90.00
_cell.angle_gamma   90.00
#
_symmetry.space_group_name_H-M   'P 1'
#
loop_
_entity.id
_entity.type
_entity.pdbx_description
1 polymer ?
#
loop_
_entity_poly.entity_id
_entity_poly.type
_entity_poly.pdbx_seq_one_letter_code
_entity_poly.pdbx_strand_id
1 'polypeptide(L)'
;MNLAPAIRSMFPAILCGKRAIDRGVVTLLSDRLNAVSMTKVQILLQQGHSVWYVERRDLYQTLLYEAHTAGSTSSQRGILSMVKAAGTYTPPIPQSPLPSARVLRRAHLIMEIEKMPVYRSQILCVTGEILCIDGTRKVLKKIYGGGQGTMQYVTSVLNEWGQFLTTVVVAAESEGCYQRMARGLIARFECANAPAPKVIYADNNCCR
;
A
#
# COMPACT_ATOMS: atom_id res chain seq x y z
N MET A 1 7.41 -25.47 13.58
CA MET A 1 6.16 -25.46 14.39
C MET A 1 5.26 -24.34 13.87
N ASN A 2 4.09 -24.69 13.31
CA ASN A 2 3.14 -23.69 12.82
C ASN A 2 2.19 -23.33 13.98
N LEU A 3 2.44 -22.19 14.64
CA LEU A 3 1.53 -21.63 15.64
C LEU A 3 0.13 -21.37 15.03
N ALA A 4 -0.93 -21.48 15.83
CA ALA A 4 -2.29 -21.18 15.40
C ALA A 4 -2.42 -19.71 14.92
N PRO A 5 -3.30 -19.40 13.95
CA PRO A 5 -3.42 -18.04 13.38
C PRO A 5 -3.68 -16.95 14.42
N ALA A 6 -4.53 -17.23 15.41
CA ALA A 6 -4.84 -16.30 16.50
C ALA A 6 -3.63 -16.00 17.40
N ILE A 7 -2.71 -16.96 17.55
CA ILE A 7 -1.48 -16.78 18.33
C ILE A 7 -0.46 -15.98 17.51
N ARG A 8 -0.43 -16.18 16.18
CA ARG A 8 0.40 -15.36 15.27
C ARG A 8 -0.04 -13.89 15.26
N SER A 9 -1.32 -13.58 15.45
CA SER A 9 -1.81 -12.20 15.53
C SER A 9 -1.42 -11.47 16.82
N MET A 10 -0.95 -12.18 17.85
CA MET A 10 -0.47 -11.53 19.08
C MET A 10 0.96 -10.99 18.97
N PHE A 11 1.78 -11.53 18.05
CA PHE A 11 3.17 -11.09 17.91
C PHE A 11 3.28 -9.72 17.22
N PRO A 12 4.06 -8.77 17.74
CA PRO A 12 4.22 -7.47 17.11
C PRO A 12 4.97 -7.54 15.77
N ALA A 13 5.72 -8.62 15.51
CA ALA A 13 6.49 -8.79 14.27
C ALA A 13 5.83 -9.77 13.29
N ILE A 14 5.82 -9.38 12.02
CA ILE A 14 5.53 -10.23 10.86
C ILE A 14 6.85 -10.84 10.38
N LEU A 15 6.90 -12.17 10.32
CA LEU A 15 8.07 -12.91 9.84
C LEU A 15 7.93 -13.21 8.34
N CYS A 16 8.90 -12.73 7.55
CA CYS A 16 9.04 -12.98 6.13
C CYS A 16 10.36 -13.73 5.87
N GLY A 17 10.31 -15.07 5.91
CA GLY A 17 11.48 -15.92 5.75
C GLY A 17 12.52 -15.68 6.85
N LYS A 18 13.70 -15.17 6.49
CA LYS A 18 14.78 -14.83 7.45
C LYS A 18 14.68 -13.40 8.00
N ARG A 19 13.64 -12.65 7.65
CA ARG A 19 13.47 -11.24 8.03
C ARG A 19 12.21 -11.07 8.87
N ALA A 20 12.23 -10.07 9.74
CA ALA A 20 11.09 -9.67 10.55
C ALA A 20 10.79 -8.19 10.30
N ILE A 21 9.51 -7.84 10.24
CA ILE A 21 9.02 -6.47 10.10
C ILE A 21 8.00 -6.23 11.20
N ASP A 22 8.07 -5.08 11.87
CA ASP A 22 7.07 -4.70 12.87
C ASP A 22 5.72 -4.36 12.21
N ARG A 23 4.63 -4.89 12.77
CA ARG A 23 3.25 -4.62 12.34
C ARG A 23 2.93 -3.13 12.39
N GLY A 24 3.45 -2.40 13.37
CA GLY A 24 3.25 -0.96 13.48
C GLY A 24 3.76 -0.20 12.25
N VAL A 25 4.87 -0.66 11.66
CA VAL A 25 5.44 -0.06 10.45
C VAL A 25 4.56 -0.35 9.24
N VAL A 26 3.99 -1.56 9.14
CA VAL A 26 3.06 -1.91 8.06
C VAL A 26 1.78 -1.08 8.15
N THR A 27 1.23 -0.89 9.34
CA THR A 27 0.05 -0.03 9.54
C THR A 27 0.36 1.41 9.15
N LEU A 28 1.51 1.96 9.56
CA LEU A 28 1.96 3.30 9.19
C LEU A 28 2.15 3.48 7.67
N LEU A 29 2.62 2.44 6.98
CA LEU A 29 2.77 2.46 5.52
C LEU A 29 1.43 2.31 4.77
N SER A 30 0.44 1.67 5.38
CA SER A 30 -0.87 1.41 4.76
C SER A 30 -1.90 2.53 4.97
N ASP A 31 -1.66 3.42 5.94
CA ASP A 31 -2.59 4.49 6.28
C ASP A 31 -2.58 5.58 5.21
N ARG A 32 -3.65 5.60 4.40
CA ARG A 32 -3.85 6.57 3.31
C ARG A 32 -4.45 7.90 3.79
N LEU A 33 -5.09 7.92 4.95
CA LEU A 33 -5.79 9.11 5.46
C LEU A 33 -4.81 10.14 6.03
N ASN A 34 -3.71 9.65 6.56
CA ASN A 34 -2.57 10.47 6.91
C ASN A 34 -1.68 10.63 5.69
N ALA A 35 -1.82 11.73 4.95
CA ALA A 35 -0.95 12.15 3.83
C ALA A 35 0.50 12.45 4.29
N VAL A 36 1.10 11.52 5.00
CA VAL A 36 2.41 11.61 5.62
C VAL A 36 3.41 11.25 4.53
N SER A 37 4.18 12.24 4.10
CA SER A 37 5.33 12.00 3.22
C SER A 37 6.21 10.88 3.77
N MET A 38 6.72 10.02 2.89
CA MET A 38 7.63 8.93 3.27
C MET A 38 8.89 9.42 3.99
N THR A 39 9.28 10.68 3.80
CA THR A 39 10.33 11.33 4.58
C THR A 39 9.94 11.49 6.06
N LYS A 40 8.69 11.88 6.32
CA LYS A 40 8.15 12.00 7.68
C LYS A 40 8.00 10.62 8.33
N VAL A 41 7.59 9.59 7.58
CA VAL A 41 7.60 8.19 8.06
C VAL A 41 9.02 7.78 8.45
N GLN A 42 10.02 8.03 7.60
CA GLN A 42 11.41 7.71 7.91
C GLN A 42 11.90 8.41 9.19
N ILE A 43 11.60 9.70 9.37
CA ILE A 43 11.98 10.46 10.57
C ILE A 43 11.33 9.86 11.81
N LEU A 44 10.04 9.55 11.76
CA LEU A 44 9.32 8.93 12.89
C LEU A 44 9.93 7.58 13.27
N LEU A 45 10.25 6.74 12.28
CA LEU A 45 10.92 5.46 12.52
C LEU A 45 12.31 5.65 13.12
N GLN A 46 13.08 6.63 12.62
CA GLN A 46 14.39 6.95 13.17
C GLN A 46 14.30 7.42 14.62
N GLN A 47 13.34 8.27 14.95
CA GLN A 47 13.12 8.72 16.32
C GLN A 47 12.73 7.56 17.23
N GLY A 48 11.76 6.72 16.82
CA GLY A 48 11.35 5.55 17.59
C GLY A 48 12.50 4.57 17.85
N HIS A 49 13.30 4.25 16.82
CA HIS A 49 14.47 3.39 16.96
C HIS A 49 15.56 4.01 17.84
N SER A 50 15.78 5.32 17.74
CA SER A 50 16.74 6.02 18.59
C SER A 50 16.33 5.98 20.07
N VAL A 51 15.05 6.26 20.37
CA VAL A 51 14.51 6.19 21.74
C VAL A 51 14.63 4.77 22.29
N TRP A 52 14.13 3.78 21.55
CA TRP A 52 14.21 2.37 21.95
C TRP A 52 15.66 1.92 22.20
N TYR A 53 16.60 2.36 21.36
CA TYR A 53 18.01 2.02 21.52
C TYR A 53 18.62 2.63 22.78
N VAL A 54 18.30 3.89 23.08
CA VAL A 54 18.80 4.59 24.28
C VAL A 54 18.25 3.90 25.53
N GLU A 55 16.95 3.61 25.58
CA GLU A 55 16.32 2.89 26.69
C GLU A 55 16.97 1.52 26.91
N ARG A 56 17.22 0.76 25.83
CA ARG A 56 17.86 -0.56 25.91
C ARG A 56 19.29 -0.47 26.45
N ARG A 57 20.03 0.57 26.05
CA ARG A 57 21.41 0.82 26.50
C ARG A 57 21.44 1.26 27.96
N ASP A 58 20.53 2.12 28.38
CA ASP A 58 20.40 2.58 29.76
C ASP A 58 20.08 1.42 30.72
N LEU A 59 19.12 0.56 30.35
CA LEU A 59 18.82 -0.67 31.09
C LEU A 59 20.05 -1.58 31.20
N TYR A 60 20.78 -1.78 30.10
CA TYR A 60 22.00 -2.58 30.11
C TYR A 60 23.07 -2.00 31.05
N GLN A 61 23.29 -0.68 31.00
CA GLN A 61 24.27 -0.01 31.86
C GLN A 61 23.85 -0.05 33.34
N THR A 62 22.56 0.13 33.63
CA THR A 62 22.01 0.05 34.99
C THR A 62 22.20 -1.33 35.59
N LEU A 63 21.85 -2.39 34.84
CA LEU A 63 22.04 -3.78 35.29
C LEU A 63 23.51 -4.12 35.53
N LEU A 64 24.43 -3.62 34.68
CA LEU A 64 25.86 -3.78 34.92
C LEU A 64 26.32 -3.04 36.18
N TYR A 65 25.85 -1.80 36.38
CA TYR A 65 26.19 -1.01 37.55
C TYR A 65 25.70 -1.69 38.84
N GLU A 66 24.46 -2.17 38.87
CA GLU A 66 23.91 -2.94 40.00
C GLU A 66 24.71 -4.22 40.25
N ALA A 67 25.06 -4.99 39.20
CA ALA A 67 25.86 -6.20 39.35
C ALA A 67 27.25 -5.92 39.96
N HIS A 68 27.85 -4.77 39.65
CA HIS A 68 29.16 -4.38 40.18
C HIS A 68 29.10 -3.71 41.56
N THR A 69 28.00 -3.02 41.90
CA THR A 69 27.85 -2.30 43.18
C THR A 69 27.16 -3.11 44.28
N ALA A 70 26.27 -4.05 43.93
CA ALA A 70 25.59 -4.93 44.87
C ALA A 70 26.52 -5.92 45.59
N GLY A 71 27.75 -6.10 45.10
CA GLY A 71 28.82 -6.81 45.80
C GLY A 71 29.29 -6.14 47.11
N SER A 72 28.92 -4.87 47.35
CA SER A 72 29.41 -4.09 48.48
C SER A 72 28.42 -3.95 49.65
N THR A 73 27.11 -4.20 49.48
CA THR A 73 26.12 -3.85 50.52
C THR A 73 24.95 -4.83 50.75
N SER A 74 24.86 -5.98 50.06
CA SER A 74 23.69 -6.86 50.24
C SER A 74 24.04 -8.35 50.44
N SER A 75 23.36 -8.98 51.39
CA SER A 75 23.43 -10.39 51.77
C SER A 75 22.87 -11.36 50.71
N GLN A 76 22.53 -10.88 49.50
CA GLN A 76 22.06 -11.70 48.39
C GLN A 76 23.22 -12.10 47.46
N ARG A 77 24.09 -13.00 47.94
CA ARG A 77 25.13 -13.69 47.13
C ARG A 77 24.56 -14.74 46.16
N GLY A 78 23.36 -14.53 45.60
CA GLY A 78 22.63 -15.55 44.84
C GLY A 78 22.95 -15.62 43.34
N ILE A 79 23.39 -14.51 42.73
CA ILE A 79 23.66 -14.42 41.27
C ILE A 79 25.12 -13.98 40.99
N LEU A 80 25.89 -13.64 42.02
CA LEU A 80 27.19 -12.97 41.92
C LEU A 80 28.35 -13.86 41.44
N SER A 81 28.16 -15.17 41.20
CA SER A 81 29.18 -15.99 40.52
C SER A 81 29.31 -15.67 39.01
N MET A 82 28.43 -14.82 38.47
CA MET A 82 28.42 -14.41 37.06
C MET A 82 28.99 -13.01 36.80
N VAL A 83 29.48 -12.29 37.81
CA VAL A 83 30.12 -10.98 37.61
C VAL A 83 31.48 -11.21 36.95
N LYS A 84 31.54 -11.00 35.64
CA LYS A 84 32.78 -11.14 34.87
C LYS A 84 33.62 -9.86 34.98
N ALA A 85 34.92 -9.97 34.74
CA ALA A 85 35.85 -8.84 34.80
C ALA A 85 35.41 -7.71 33.85
N ALA A 86 35.65 -6.45 34.23
CA ALA A 86 35.37 -5.30 33.37
C ALA A 86 36.00 -5.50 31.97
N GLY A 87 35.21 -5.32 30.91
CA GLY A 87 35.64 -5.54 29.51
C GLY A 87 35.33 -6.95 28.94
N THR A 88 34.83 -7.89 29.73
CA THR A 88 34.39 -9.21 29.25
C THR A 88 32.91 -9.28 28.86
N TYR A 89 32.14 -8.22 29.14
CA TYR A 89 30.74 -8.14 28.76
C TYR A 89 30.57 -7.82 27.28
N THR A 90 29.61 -8.47 26.64
CA THR A 90 29.27 -8.21 25.24
C THR A 90 28.73 -6.79 25.10
N PRO A 91 29.29 -5.95 24.22
CA PRO A 91 28.80 -4.59 24.03
C PRO A 91 27.33 -4.61 23.54
N PRO A 92 26.54 -3.56 23.85
CA PRO A 92 25.19 -3.45 23.36
C PRO A 92 25.17 -3.48 21.82
N ILE A 93 24.16 -4.15 21.26
CA ILE A 93 24.00 -4.34 19.81
C ILE A 93 23.98 -2.97 19.13
N PRO A 94 24.81 -2.69 18.12
CA PRO A 94 24.82 -1.38 17.47
C PRO A 94 23.48 -1.08 16.78
N GLN A 95 23.16 0.20 16.62
CA GLN A 95 21.93 0.61 15.91
C GLN A 95 21.93 0.06 14.48
N SER A 96 20.85 -0.62 14.11
CA SER A 96 20.64 -1.09 12.74
C SER A 96 20.37 0.10 11.82
N PRO A 97 20.99 0.16 10.62
CA PRO A 97 20.68 1.21 9.66
C PRO A 97 19.23 1.09 9.19
N LEU A 98 18.52 2.21 9.22
CA LEU A 98 17.14 2.26 8.76
C LEU A 98 17.05 2.45 7.24
N PRO A 99 16.00 1.90 6.60
CA PRO A 99 15.76 2.11 5.18
C PRO A 99 15.51 3.60 4.89
N SER A 100 16.00 4.06 3.74
CA SER A 100 15.76 5.44 3.29
C SER A 100 14.29 5.65 2.87
N ALA A 101 13.84 6.91 2.87
CA ALA A 101 12.50 7.28 2.40
C ALA A 101 12.22 6.80 0.97
N ARG A 102 13.25 6.68 0.12
CA ARG A 102 13.11 6.13 -1.24
C ARG A 102 12.72 4.65 -1.22
N VAL A 103 13.32 3.88 -0.32
CA VAL A 103 13.01 2.45 -0.14
C VAL A 103 11.60 2.29 0.43
N LEU A 104 11.23 3.09 1.45
CA LEU A 104 9.88 3.08 2.01
C LEU A 104 8.82 3.43 0.96
N ARG A 105 9.07 4.44 0.13
CA ARG A 105 8.20 4.79 -1.00
C ARG A 105 8.03 3.62 -1.97
N ARG A 106 9.13 2.95 -2.35
CA ARG A 106 9.07 1.80 -3.25
C ARG A 106 8.27 0.65 -2.64
N ALA A 107 8.46 0.37 -1.35
CA ALA A 107 7.70 -0.65 -0.64
C ALA A 107 6.20 -0.32 -0.60
N HIS A 108 5.84 0.93 -0.29
CA HIS A 108 4.45 1.40 -0.35
C HIS A 108 3.86 1.22 -1.75
N LEU A 109 4.57 1.65 -2.81
CA LEU A 109 4.08 1.47 -4.19
C LEU A 109 3.88 0.01 -4.58
N ILE A 110 4.73 -0.90 -4.11
CA ILE A 110 4.56 -2.35 -4.33
C ILE A 110 3.31 -2.86 -3.58
N MET A 111 3.10 -2.44 -2.34
CA MET A 111 1.87 -2.80 -1.61
C MET A 111 0.61 -2.27 -2.30
N GLU A 112 0.68 -1.09 -2.92
CA GLU A 112 -0.46 -0.49 -3.61
C GLU A 112 -0.70 -1.09 -5.00
N ILE A 113 0.36 -1.49 -5.72
CA ILE A 113 0.19 -2.16 -7.02
C ILE A 113 -0.45 -3.54 -6.86
N GLU A 114 -0.17 -4.25 -5.77
CA GLU A 114 -0.84 -5.53 -5.44
C GLU A 114 -2.34 -5.35 -5.23
N LYS A 115 -2.80 -4.18 -4.79
CA LYS A 115 -4.21 -3.84 -4.61
C LYS A 115 -4.88 -3.31 -5.90
N MET A 116 -4.11 -3.07 -6.98
CA MET A 116 -4.66 -2.57 -8.25
C MET A 116 -5.81 -3.41 -8.82
N PRO A 117 -5.82 -4.76 -8.75
CA PRO A 117 -6.97 -5.54 -9.21
C PRO A 117 -8.25 -5.21 -8.43
N VAL A 118 -8.14 -4.99 -7.12
CA VAL A 118 -9.26 -4.62 -6.25
C VAL A 118 -9.76 -3.21 -6.59
N TYR A 119 -8.85 -2.25 -6.75
CA TYR A 119 -9.23 -0.90 -7.20
C TYR A 119 -9.86 -0.93 -8.58
N ARG A 120 -9.33 -1.74 -9.49
CA ARG A 120 -9.91 -1.94 -10.82
C ARG A 120 -11.31 -2.52 -10.73
N SER A 121 -11.57 -3.50 -9.87
CA SER A 121 -12.93 -4.04 -9.66
C SER A 121 -13.86 -3.11 -8.90
N GLN A 122 -13.32 -2.19 -8.08
CA GLN A 122 -14.12 -1.18 -7.38
C GLN A 122 -14.51 -0.02 -8.28
N ILE A 123 -13.59 0.42 -9.15
CA ILE A 123 -13.81 1.51 -10.11
C ILE A 123 -14.60 1.01 -11.31
N LEU A 124 -14.29 -0.20 -11.80
CA LEU A 124 -15.00 -0.79 -12.93
C LEU A 124 -16.12 -1.70 -12.44
N CYS A 125 -17.35 -1.43 -12.87
CA CYS A 125 -18.41 -2.40 -12.66
C CYS A 125 -18.22 -3.61 -13.57
N VAL A 126 -18.68 -4.77 -13.11
CA VAL A 126 -18.69 -5.99 -13.89
C VAL A 126 -19.84 -5.96 -14.91
N THR A 127 -20.99 -5.39 -14.55
CA THR A 127 -22.27 -5.50 -15.27
C THR A 127 -23.20 -4.32 -15.02
N GLY A 128 -24.30 -4.23 -15.78
CA GLY A 128 -25.39 -3.29 -15.53
C GLY A 128 -26.58 -3.63 -16.42
N GLU A 129 -27.79 -3.27 -15.99
CA GLU A 129 -28.98 -3.44 -16.83
C GLU A 129 -29.12 -2.33 -17.88
N ILE A 130 -28.63 -1.13 -17.56
CA ILE A 130 -28.72 0.06 -18.41
C ILE A 130 -27.30 0.56 -18.67
N LEU A 131 -26.92 0.61 -19.95
CA LEU A 131 -25.60 1.10 -20.36
C LEU A 131 -25.71 2.49 -21.01
N CYS A 132 -24.88 3.40 -20.53
CA CYS A 132 -24.67 4.73 -21.08
C CYS A 132 -23.34 4.77 -21.84
N ILE A 133 -23.36 5.15 -23.12
CA ILE A 133 -22.16 5.43 -23.91
C ILE A 133 -21.94 6.93 -23.91
N ASP A 134 -20.92 7.40 -23.19
CA ASP A 134 -20.52 8.81 -23.16
C ASP A 134 -19.27 9.02 -24.02
N GLY A 135 -19.42 9.85 -25.06
CA GLY A 135 -18.35 10.24 -25.98
C GLY A 135 -17.84 11.64 -25.69
N THR A 136 -16.62 11.76 -25.18
CA THR A 136 -15.96 13.06 -25.03
C THR A 136 -15.06 13.36 -26.23
N ARG A 137 -15.42 14.39 -27.00
CA ARG A 137 -14.55 14.98 -28.02
C ARG A 137 -13.49 15.88 -27.37
N LYS A 138 -12.26 15.85 -27.90
CA LYS A 138 -11.14 16.75 -27.51
C LYS A 138 -10.52 16.46 -26.15
N VAL A 139 -10.30 15.19 -25.79
CA VAL A 139 -9.66 14.84 -24.51
C VAL A 139 -8.27 15.45 -24.37
N LEU A 140 -7.45 15.44 -25.42
CA LEU A 140 -6.14 16.09 -25.39
C LEU A 140 -6.24 17.61 -25.14
N LYS A 141 -7.30 18.27 -25.64
CA LYS A 141 -7.55 19.70 -25.35
C LYS A 141 -7.93 19.93 -23.88
N LYS A 142 -8.67 18.99 -23.27
CA LYS A 142 -9.03 19.04 -21.85
C LYS A 142 -7.84 18.74 -20.92
N ILE A 143 -6.95 17.82 -21.31
CA ILE A 143 -5.80 17.39 -20.49
C ILE A 143 -4.59 18.31 -20.65
N TYR A 144 -4.27 18.75 -21.88
CA TYR A 144 -3.06 19.53 -22.18
C TYR A 144 -3.34 21.02 -22.47
N GLY A 145 -4.59 21.48 -22.39
CA GLY A 145 -4.96 22.86 -22.75
C GLY A 145 -4.96 23.11 -24.26
N GLY A 146 -4.68 24.35 -24.69
CA GLY A 146 -4.71 24.79 -26.09
C GLY A 146 -3.64 24.19 -27.02
N GLY A 147 -3.14 22.99 -26.74
CA GLY A 147 -2.12 22.31 -27.54
C GLY A 147 -2.68 21.73 -28.84
N GLN A 148 -1.97 21.97 -29.95
CA GLN A 148 -2.17 21.28 -31.22
C GLN A 148 -1.93 19.78 -31.02
N GLY A 149 -2.99 18.99 -31.06
CA GLY A 149 -2.91 17.53 -30.97
C GLY A 149 -4.13 16.92 -31.64
N THR A 150 -3.89 15.97 -32.53
CA THR A 150 -4.88 15.19 -33.28
C THR A 150 -6.11 14.85 -32.44
N MET A 151 -7.29 15.07 -32.99
CA MET A 151 -8.56 14.75 -32.34
C MET A 151 -8.55 13.29 -31.88
N GLN A 152 -8.47 13.07 -30.58
CA GLN A 152 -8.70 11.76 -29.97
C GLN A 152 -10.04 11.81 -29.25
N TYR A 153 -10.89 10.85 -29.59
CA TYR A 153 -12.20 10.62 -28.99
C TYR A 153 -12.02 9.64 -27.85
N VAL A 154 -12.60 9.95 -26.69
CA VAL A 154 -12.68 9.00 -25.58
C VAL A 154 -14.12 8.64 -25.39
N THR A 155 -14.39 7.35 -25.52
CA THR A 155 -15.73 6.79 -25.38
C THR A 155 -15.72 5.88 -24.17
N SER A 156 -16.52 6.23 -23.18
CA SER A 156 -16.71 5.47 -21.95
C SER A 156 -18.08 4.83 -21.96
N VAL A 157 -18.17 3.61 -21.44
CA VAL A 157 -19.44 2.92 -21.21
C VAL A 157 -19.64 2.81 -19.71
N LEU A 158 -20.75 3.33 -19.21
CA LEU A 158 -21.11 3.36 -17.79
C LEU A 158 -22.41 2.58 -17.55
N ASN A 159 -22.63 2.13 -16.31
CA ASN A 159 -23.90 1.53 -15.89
C ASN A 159 -24.86 2.57 -15.26
N GLU A 160 -26.03 2.10 -14.82
CA GLU A 160 -27.05 2.87 -14.10
C GLU A 160 -26.57 3.60 -12.85
N TRP A 161 -25.46 3.17 -12.23
CA TRP A 161 -24.87 3.80 -11.05
C TRP A 161 -23.71 4.74 -11.37
N GLY A 162 -23.42 5.00 -12.65
CA GLY A 162 -22.30 5.84 -13.07
C GLY A 162 -20.92 5.19 -12.88
N GLN A 163 -20.86 3.87 -12.74
CA GLN A 163 -19.61 3.12 -12.70
C GLN A 163 -19.17 2.76 -14.12
N PHE A 164 -17.87 2.81 -14.38
CA PHE A 164 -17.33 2.56 -15.72
C PHE A 164 -17.25 1.06 -16.00
N LEU A 165 -17.75 0.56 -17.14
CA LEU A 165 -17.50 -0.81 -17.59
C LEU A 165 -16.22 -0.88 -18.41
N THR A 166 -16.05 0.07 -19.34
CA THR A 166 -14.89 0.18 -20.21
C THR A 166 -14.74 1.59 -20.76
N THR A 167 -13.50 1.99 -21.04
CA THR A 167 -13.19 3.25 -21.71
C THR A 167 -12.18 2.98 -22.81
N VAL A 168 -12.42 3.53 -24.00
CA VAL A 168 -11.52 3.38 -25.15
C VAL A 168 -11.20 4.75 -25.72
N VAL A 169 -9.93 4.94 -26.06
CA VAL A 169 -9.43 6.12 -26.78
C VAL A 169 -9.28 5.74 -28.24
N VAL A 170 -9.98 6.43 -29.13
CA VAL A 170 -9.95 6.18 -30.59
C VAL A 170 -9.57 7.45 -31.35
N ALA A 171 -8.79 7.29 -32.42
CA ALA A 171 -8.40 8.41 -33.28
C ALA A 171 -9.56 8.89 -34.18
N ALA A 172 -10.55 8.04 -34.44
CA ALA A 172 -11.76 8.35 -35.18
C ALA A 172 -12.95 7.53 -34.68
N GLU A 173 -14.14 8.11 -34.68
CA GLU A 173 -15.40 7.42 -34.40
C GLU A 173 -15.80 6.59 -35.62
N SER A 174 -15.26 5.37 -35.73
CA SER A 174 -15.66 4.40 -36.76
C SER A 174 -16.11 3.09 -36.13
N GLU A 175 -16.98 2.35 -36.81
CA GLU A 175 -17.45 1.03 -36.35
C GLU A 175 -16.28 0.08 -36.06
N GLY A 176 -15.28 0.05 -36.95
CA GLY A 176 -14.08 -0.76 -36.78
C GLY A 176 -13.27 -0.40 -35.52
N CYS A 177 -13.26 0.87 -35.12
CA CYS A 177 -12.60 1.31 -33.89
C CYS A 177 -13.35 0.84 -32.64
N TYR A 178 -14.68 0.82 -32.67
CA TYR A 178 -15.51 0.36 -31.55
C TYR A 178 -15.73 -1.15 -31.51
N GLN A 179 -15.45 -1.88 -32.59
CA GLN A 179 -15.63 -3.33 -32.65
C GLN A 179 -14.86 -4.06 -31.54
N ARG A 180 -13.63 -3.61 -31.22
CA ARG A 180 -12.84 -4.15 -30.10
C ARG A 180 -13.48 -3.85 -28.75
N MET A 181 -14.06 -2.66 -28.58
CA MET A 181 -14.79 -2.27 -27.37
C MET A 181 -16.02 -3.15 -27.17
N ALA A 182 -16.84 -3.32 -28.21
CA ALA A 182 -18.05 -4.14 -28.19
C ALA A 182 -17.74 -5.60 -27.86
N ARG A 183 -16.73 -6.21 -28.51
CA ARG A 183 -16.27 -7.58 -28.18
C ARG A 183 -15.83 -7.69 -26.73
N GLY A 184 -15.08 -6.70 -26.23
CA GLY A 184 -14.64 -6.67 -24.83
C GLY A 184 -15.79 -6.49 -23.83
N LEU A 185 -16.88 -5.81 -24.21
CA LEU A 185 -18.10 -5.70 -23.42
C LEU A 185 -18.87 -7.02 -23.39
N ILE A 186 -19.12 -7.62 -24.54
CA ILE A 186 -19.81 -8.92 -24.65
C ILE A 186 -19.08 -9.98 -23.83
N ALA A 187 -17.77 -10.11 -24.01
CA ALA A 187 -16.96 -11.08 -23.27
C ALA A 187 -17.02 -10.87 -21.75
N ARG A 188 -17.19 -9.63 -21.26
CA ARG A 188 -17.35 -9.36 -19.82
C ARG A 188 -18.69 -9.82 -19.29
N PHE A 189 -19.78 -9.53 -20.00
CA PHE A 189 -21.12 -10.01 -19.63
C PHE A 189 -21.18 -11.54 -19.65
N GLU A 190 -20.56 -12.18 -20.64
CA GLU A 190 -20.44 -13.65 -20.72
C GLU A 190 -19.62 -14.22 -19.56
N CYS A 191 -18.43 -13.67 -19.28
CA CYS A 191 -17.58 -14.13 -18.17
C CYS A 191 -18.25 -13.97 -16.81
N ALA A 192 -19.10 -12.95 -16.64
CA ALA A 192 -19.85 -12.70 -15.42
C ALA A 192 -21.15 -13.52 -15.32
N ASN A 193 -21.49 -14.30 -16.35
CA ASN A 193 -22.78 -14.98 -16.51
C ASN A 193 -23.97 -14.04 -16.24
N ALA A 194 -23.85 -12.81 -16.74
CA ALA A 194 -24.79 -11.74 -16.48
C ALA A 194 -25.82 -11.65 -17.61
N PRO A 195 -27.07 -11.23 -17.30
CA PRO A 195 -28.05 -11.01 -18.34
C PRO A 195 -27.60 -9.90 -19.30
N ALA A 196 -28.01 -10.00 -20.57
CA ALA A 196 -27.78 -8.94 -21.53
C ALA A 196 -28.40 -7.62 -21.05
N PRO A 197 -27.76 -6.47 -21.30
CA PRO A 197 -28.29 -5.16 -20.92
C PRO A 197 -29.63 -4.93 -21.62
N LYS A 198 -30.62 -4.41 -20.87
CA LYS A 198 -31.98 -4.15 -21.37
C LYS A 198 -32.03 -2.90 -22.23
N VAL A 199 -31.21 -1.90 -21.89
CA VAL A 199 -31.17 -0.60 -22.56
C VAL A 199 -29.72 -0.19 -22.76
N ILE A 200 -29.41 0.26 -23.96
CA ILE A 200 -28.14 0.93 -24.28
C ILE A 200 -28.51 2.27 -24.91
N TYR A 201 -28.00 3.36 -24.35
CA TYR A 201 -28.18 4.69 -24.91
C TYR A 201 -26.84 5.40 -25.04
N ALA A 202 -26.74 6.31 -26.00
CA ALA A 202 -25.59 7.19 -26.14
C ALA A 202 -25.95 8.56 -25.58
N ASP A 203 -25.14 9.06 -24.65
CA ASP A 203 -25.22 10.45 -24.21
C ASP A 203 -24.60 11.31 -25.32
N ASN A 204 -25.42 11.61 -26.32
CA ASN A 204 -25.10 12.59 -27.32
C ASN A 204 -25.27 13.96 -26.67
N ASN A 205 -24.30 14.37 -25.83
CA ASN A 205 -24.26 15.65 -25.12
C ASN A 205 -24.97 16.75 -25.94
N CYS A 206 -26.25 16.93 -25.61
CA CYS A 206 -27.22 17.61 -26.44
C CYS A 206 -27.14 19.09 -26.10
N CYS A 207 -26.02 19.70 -26.45
CA CYS A 207 -25.82 21.13 -26.34
C CYS A 207 -25.25 21.59 -27.69
N ARG A 208 -26.15 22.13 -28.51
CA ARG A 208 -25.83 22.96 -29.67
C ARG A 208 -24.99 24.15 -29.27
#